data_AF-A0A355X7V8-F1
#
_entry.id   AF-A0A355X7V8-F1
#
_cell.length_a   1.000
_cell.length_b   1.000
_cell.length_c   1.000
_cell.angle_alpha   90.00
_cell.angle_beta   90.00
_cell.angle_gamma   90.00
#
_symmetry.space_group_name_H-M   'P 1'
#
loop_
_entity.id
_entity.type
_entity.pdbx_description
1 polymer ?
#
loop_
_entity_poly.entity_id
_entity_poly.type
_entity_poly.pdbx_seq_one_letter_code
_entity_poly.pdbx_strand_id
1 'polypeptide(L)'
;MNSAEKTQTRKKEYSMTIDELAREYEAQYKTISAKMDGPKPLLYIYSGKELLLLRRKLKIYYDMACECKRVGALLSCYYDEEEEND
;
A
#
# COMPACT_ATOMS: atom_id res chain seq x y z
N MET A 1 24.57 32.69 13.80
CA MET A 1 23.76 31.49 13.47
C MET A 1 24.61 30.59 12.59
N ASN A 2 25.10 29.48 13.13
CA ASN A 2 26.12 28.67 12.47
C ASN A 2 25.49 27.73 11.43
N SER A 3 26.14 27.65 10.27
CA SER A 3 25.72 26.85 9.12
C SER A 3 25.61 25.33 9.42
N ALA A 4 26.21 24.87 10.53
CA ALA A 4 26.12 23.49 11.00
C ALA A 4 24.74 23.13 11.59
N GLU A 5 24.03 24.07 12.22
CA GLU A 5 22.69 23.81 12.79
C GLU A 5 21.60 23.65 11.71
N LYS A 6 21.81 24.25 10.53
CA LYS A 6 20.92 24.13 9.36
C LYS A 6 21.08 22.81 8.59
N THR A 7 22.12 22.04 8.90
CA THR A 7 22.39 20.74 8.27
C THR A 7 21.85 19.59 9.13
N GLN A 8 21.88 19.73 10.47
CA GLN A 8 21.30 18.76 11.41
C GLN A 8 19.77 18.69 11.31
N THR A 9 19.10 19.80 10.98
CA THR A 9 17.64 19.90 10.85
C THR A 9 17.09 19.36 9.53
N ARG A 10 17.95 19.13 8.52
CA ARG A 10 17.54 18.58 7.21
C ARG A 10 17.57 17.05 7.13
N LYS A 11 18.16 16.38 8.12
CA LYS A 11 18.24 14.92 8.25
C LYS A 11 17.47 14.41 9.47
N LYS A 12 16.30 14.97 9.77
CA LYS A 12 15.24 14.14 10.35
C LYS A 12 14.81 13.18 9.25
N GLU A 13 15.61 12.13 9.06
CA GLU A 13 15.20 10.91 8.37
C GLU A 13 13.84 10.55 8.93
N TYR A 14 12.84 10.50 8.07
CA TYR A 14 11.50 10.05 8.40
C TYR A 14 11.60 8.54 8.61
N SER A 15 12.16 8.12 9.73
CA SER A 15 12.25 6.71 10.11
C SER A 15 10.86 6.26 10.52
N MET A 16 10.12 5.74 9.55
CA MET A 16 8.81 5.13 9.78
C MET A 16 9.00 3.84 10.58
N THR A 17 8.23 3.65 11.64
CA THR A 17 8.25 2.37 12.37
C THR A 17 7.61 1.25 11.55
N ILE A 18 7.88 -0.01 11.89
CA ILE A 18 7.23 -1.15 11.24
C ILE A 18 5.70 -1.09 11.38
N ASP A 19 5.19 -0.66 12.54
CA ASP A 19 3.74 -0.47 12.76
C ASP A 19 3.14 0.66 11.92
N GLU A 20 3.88 1.75 11.73
CA GLU A 20 3.47 2.83 10.84
C GLU A 20 3.46 2.36 9.38
N LEU A 21 4.45 1.57 8.98
CA LEU A 21 4.52 0.98 7.65
C LEU A 21 3.38 -0.02 7.41
N ALA A 22 3.04 -0.86 8.39
CA ALA A 22 1.91 -1.77 8.33
C ALA A 22 0.59 -1.01 8.11
N ARG A 23 0.39 0.08 8.86
CA ARG A 23 -0.80 0.95 8.72
C ARG A 23 -0.86 1.63 7.37
N GLU A 24 0.28 2.04 6.83
CA GLU A 24 0.37 2.64 5.50
C GLU A 24 -0.02 1.64 4.39
N TYR A 25 0.46 0.40 4.47
CA TYR A 25 0.04 -0.67 3.56
C TYR A 25 -1.46 -0.96 3.62
N GLU A 26 -2.06 -0.97 4.82
CA GLU A 26 -3.50 -1.11 4.99
C GLU A 26 -4.28 0.09 4.41
N ALA A 27 -3.77 1.32 4.58
CA ALA A 27 -4.36 2.51 3.97
C ALA A 27 -4.30 2.48 2.43
N GLN A 28 -3.18 2.00 1.88
CA GLN A 28 -3.01 1.81 0.43
C GLN A 28 -3.94 0.72 -0.11
N TYR A 29 -4.09 -0.40 0.60
CA TYR A 29 -5.07 -1.44 0.27
C TYR A 29 -6.48 -0.86 0.12
N LYS A 30 -6.94 -0.06 1.09
CA LYS A 30 -8.26 0.59 1.04
C LYS A 30 -8.38 1.56 -0.14
N THR A 31 -7.34 2.36 -0.36
CA THR A 31 -7.31 3.33 -1.46
C THR A 31 -7.38 2.65 -2.83
N ILE A 32 -6.62 1.58 -3.04
CA ILE A 32 -6.60 0.84 -4.30
C ILE A 32 -7.93 0.10 -4.51
N SER A 33 -8.47 -0.50 -3.44
CA SER A 33 -9.78 -1.15 -3.48
C SER A 33 -10.88 -0.19 -3.92
N ALA A 34 -10.91 1.02 -3.37
CA ALA A 34 -11.87 2.06 -3.76
C ALA A 34 -11.71 2.49 -5.23
N LYS A 35 -10.47 2.54 -5.77
CA LYS A 35 -10.22 2.82 -7.19
C LYS A 35 -10.81 1.77 -8.12
N MET A 36 -11.01 0.54 -7.65
CA MET A 36 -11.65 -0.53 -8.42
C MET A 36 -13.18 -0.43 -8.44
N ASP A 37 -13.81 0.24 -7.48
CA ASP A 37 -15.27 0.25 -7.36
C ASP A 37 -15.96 1.08 -8.45
N GLY A 38 -15.39 2.23 -8.81
CA GLY A 38 -15.93 3.09 -9.88
C GLY A 38 -15.99 2.39 -11.26
N PRO A 39 -14.94 1.69 -11.71
CA PRO A 39 -14.94 1.01 -13.00
C PRO A 39 -15.68 -0.34 -13.05
N LYS A 40 -15.98 -0.98 -11.91
CA LYS A 40 -16.65 -2.30 -11.87
C LYS A 40 -17.97 -2.35 -12.67
N PRO A 41 -18.88 -1.36 -12.58
CA PRO A 41 -20.11 -1.36 -13.39
C PRO A 41 -19.87 -1.40 -14.90
N LEU A 42 -18.76 -0.85 -15.39
CA LEU A 42 -18.42 -0.83 -16.81
C LEU A 42 -18.12 -2.23 -17.37
N LEU A 43 -17.83 -3.22 -16.52
CA LEU A 43 -17.65 -4.62 -16.93
C LEU A 43 -18.90 -5.22 -17.57
N TYR A 44 -20.08 -4.69 -17.26
CA TYR A 44 -21.36 -5.15 -17.80
C TYR A 44 -21.78 -4.41 -19.08
N ILE A 45 -21.12 -3.28 -19.37
CA ILE A 45 -21.45 -2.41 -20.51
C ILE A 45 -20.42 -2.58 -21.63
N TYR A 46 -19.14 -2.64 -21.28
CA TYR A 46 -18.05 -2.75 -22.26
C TYR A 46 -18.01 -4.13 -22.91
N SER A 47 -17.57 -4.15 -24.17
CA SER A 47 -17.36 -5.38 -24.93
C SER A 47 -16.04 -5.33 -25.71
N GLY A 48 -15.64 -6.46 -26.30
CA GLY A 48 -14.47 -6.56 -27.16
C GLY A 48 -13.17 -6.01 -26.54
N LYS A 49 -12.51 -5.10 -27.26
CA LYS A 49 -11.21 -4.53 -26.87
C LYS A 49 -11.28 -3.69 -25.60
N GLU A 50 -12.34 -2.92 -25.40
CA GLU A 50 -12.50 -2.06 -24.23
C GLU A 50 -12.65 -2.89 -22.95
N LEU A 51 -13.44 -3.96 -23.02
CA LEU A 51 -13.59 -4.90 -21.92
C LEU A 51 -12.26 -5.58 -21.56
N LEU A 52 -11.46 -5.95 -22.55
CA LEU A 52 -10.14 -6.53 -22.33
C LEU A 52 -9.20 -5.55 -21.60
N LEU A 53 -9.17 -4.29 -22.03
CA LEU A 53 -8.36 -3.25 -21.39
C LEU A 53 -8.82 -2.96 -19.96
N LEU A 54 -10.13 -2.87 -19.74
CA LEU A 54 -10.71 -2.68 -18.41
C LEU A 54 -10.36 -3.83 -17.46
N ARG A 55 -10.49 -5.09 -17.90
CA ARG A 55 -10.12 -6.27 -17.11
C ARG A 55 -8.64 -6.28 -16.74
N ARG A 56 -7.75 -5.92 -17.68
CA ARG A 56 -6.31 -5.81 -17.40
C ARG A 56 -6.01 -4.75 -16.35
N LYS A 57 -6.64 -3.57 -16.46
CA LYS A 57 -6.49 -2.49 -15.48
C LYS A 57 -6.99 -2.89 -14.09
N LEU A 58 -8.17 -3.51 -14.02
CA LEU A 58 -8.72 -4.01 -12.75
C LEU A 58 -7.88 -5.11 -12.13
N LYS A 59 -7.30 -6.01 -12.95
CA LYS A 59 -6.36 -7.03 -12.47
C LYS A 59 -5.13 -6.41 -11.81
N ILE A 60 -4.53 -5.38 -12.41
CA ILE A 60 -3.36 -4.70 -11.82
C ILE A 60 -3.70 -4.12 -10.45
N TYR A 61 -4.84 -3.42 -10.31
CA TYR A 61 -5.26 -2.90 -9.01
C TYR A 61 -5.54 -4.01 -8.01
N TYR A 62 -6.16 -5.10 -8.45
CA TYR A 62 -6.41 -6.26 -7.60
C TYR A 62 -5.11 -6.86 -7.07
N ASP A 63 -4.15 -7.15 -7.96
CA ASP A 63 -2.86 -7.73 -7.61
C ASP A 63 -2.11 -6.81 -6.62
N MET A 64 -2.10 -5.49 -6.87
CA MET A 64 -1.50 -4.51 -5.96
C MET A 64 -2.20 -4.46 -4.58
N ALA A 65 -3.53 -4.49 -4.55
CA ALA A 65 -4.28 -4.48 -3.29
C ALA A 65 -3.99 -5.75 -2.47
N CYS A 66 -3.96 -6.92 -3.13
CA CYS A 66 -3.60 -8.19 -2.49
C CYS A 66 -2.19 -8.14 -1.88
N GLU A 67 -1.21 -7.60 -2.61
CA GLU A 67 0.15 -7.44 -2.07
C GLU A 67 0.20 -6.46 -0.89
N CYS A 68 -0.52 -5.33 -0.95
CA CYS A 68 -0.59 -4.40 0.18
C CYS A 68 -1.16 -5.07 1.43
N LYS A 69 -2.25 -5.83 1.27
CA LYS A 69 -2.87 -6.57 2.37
C LYS A 69 -1.92 -7.64 2.94
N ARG A 70 -1.23 -8.38 2.07
CA ARG A 70 -0.27 -9.42 2.47
C ARG A 70 0.90 -8.84 3.24
N VAL A 71 1.50 -7.76 2.74
CA VAL A 71 2.63 -7.09 3.40
C VAL A 71 2.18 -6.42 4.70
N GLY A 72 1.04 -5.74 4.71
CA GLY A 72 0.49 -5.14 5.93
C GLY A 72 0.29 -6.16 7.05
N ALA A 73 -0.26 -7.34 6.72
CA ALA A 73 -0.45 -8.43 7.68
C ALA A 73 0.88 -9.03 8.17
N LEU A 74 1.88 -9.16 7.28
CA LEU A 74 3.21 -9.63 7.67
C LEU A 74 3.88 -8.65 8.64
N LEU A 75 3.80 -7.34 8.35
CA LEU A 75 4.43 -6.31 9.18
C LEU A 75 3.71 -6.14 10.53
N SER A 76 2.39 -6.34 10.59
CA SER A 76 1.65 -6.21 11.86
C SER A 76 2.02 -7.24 12.91
N CYS A 77 2.59 -8.38 12.51
CA CYS A 77 3.03 -9.44 13.41
C CYS A 77 4.55 -9.47 13.60
N TYR A 78 5.27 -8.45 13.11
CA TYR A 78 6.73 -8.48 13.05
C TYR A 78 7.40 -8.63 14.42
N TYR A 79 6.86 -7.99 15.46
CA TYR A 79 7.37 -8.09 16.83
C TYR A 79 6.77 -9.26 17.62
N ASP A 80 5.65 -9.84 17.14
CA ASP A 80 4.97 -10.95 17.82
C ASP A 80 5.76 -12.28 17.68
N GLU A 81 6.54 -12.44 16.61
CA GLU A 81 7.35 -13.64 16.36
C GLU A 81 8.67 -13.66 17.17
N GLU A 82 9.10 -12.54 17.76
CA GLU A 82 10.35 -12.43 18.52
C GLU A 82 10.22 -12.81 20.01
N GLU A 83 9.00 -12.82 20.59
CA GLU A 83 8.77 -13.12 22.01
C GLU A 83 8.68 -14.64 22.36
N GLU A 84 8.65 -15.54 21.37
CA GLU A 84 8.49 -16.99 21.60
C GLU A 84 9.81 -17.77 21.83
N ASN A 85 10.98 -17.11 21.87
CA ASN A 85 12.29 -17.78 21.93
C ASN A 85 13.12 -17.56 23.22
N ASP A 86 12.53 -17.02 24.29
CA ASP A 86 13.19 -16.84 25.60
C ASP A 86 12.73 -17.84 26.68
#